data_AF-A0A9D0I6Z1-F1
#
_entry.id   AF-A0A9D0I6Z1-F1
#
_cell.length_a   1.000
_cell.length_b   1.000
_cell.length_c   1.000
_cell.angle_alpha   90.00
_cell.angle_beta   90.00
_cell.angle_gamma   90.00
#
_symmetry.space_group_name_H-M   'P 1'
#
loop_
_entity.id
_entity.type
_entity.pdbx_description
1 polymer ?
#
loop_
_entity_poly.entity_id
_entity_poly.type
_entity_poly.pdbx_seq_one_letter_code
_entity_poly.pdbx_strand_id
1 'polypeptide(L)'
;MNLLTDDWLRVIGADGRILPLSPPRIGSGEIRDLHAPRADFRGALYQFLIGLLQTACTPENRKAWLAWWRTPPSTDELKKRFAPFLDAFELISENGRPAFMQDLDMPDGEPKQIATLLIDAPGGKTLRDNLDHFVKRGTVEKISPHWAATALFTLQINAPSGGVGHRVSLRGGGPLTTLVLPPEGGDRDTLWHRLWLNVLTGEELARLPGNGALKNQSAIFPWLATTRTSGKKGSETWPEQVHPLQVFWCMPRRIRLDAPDREGGICDLDGRPATALLHGYRTRNHGINYAGSWEHPLTPYVREAGKENLTIKGQPGGLGYRHWLGLVVEESAGKQHRVPATVVRAWQQSR
;
A
#
# COMPACT_ATOMS: atom_id res chain seq x y z
N MET A 1 -17.99 3.34 -4.14
CA MET A 1 -17.30 2.05 -4.14
C MET A 1 -16.54 1.99 -2.84
N ASN A 2 -16.93 1.05 -1.99
CA ASN A 2 -16.32 0.83 -0.69
C ASN A 2 -15.34 -0.34 -0.79
N LEU A 3 -14.07 -0.08 -0.50
CA LEU A 3 -12.99 -1.04 -0.70
C LEU A 3 -13.03 -2.21 0.29
N LEU A 4 -13.94 -2.25 1.27
CA LEU A 4 -14.08 -3.33 2.26
C LEU A 4 -15.29 -4.23 2.04
N THR A 5 -16.24 -3.83 1.17
CA THR A 5 -17.49 -4.57 0.96
C THR A 5 -17.75 -4.92 -0.50
N ASP A 6 -17.33 -4.08 -1.45
CA ASP A 6 -17.53 -4.35 -2.87
C ASP A 6 -16.62 -5.49 -3.36
N ASP A 7 -17.08 -6.24 -4.35
CA ASP A 7 -16.32 -7.30 -5.02
C ASP A 7 -15.32 -6.71 -6.05
N TRP A 8 -14.39 -5.88 -5.56
CA TRP A 8 -13.47 -5.13 -6.42
C TRP A 8 -12.17 -5.89 -6.73
N LEU A 9 -11.66 -6.74 -5.83
CA LEU A 9 -10.40 -7.46 -6.06
C LEU A 9 -10.52 -8.48 -7.19
N ARG A 10 -9.41 -8.74 -7.87
CA ARG A 10 -9.27 -9.86 -8.81
C ARG A 10 -8.34 -10.90 -8.21
N VAL A 11 -8.79 -12.15 -8.21
CA VAL A 11 -8.05 -13.27 -7.61
C VAL A 11 -8.01 -14.47 -8.55
N ILE A 12 -7.03 -15.32 -8.34
CA ILE A 12 -6.84 -16.59 -9.03
C ILE A 12 -7.38 -17.69 -8.12
N GLY A 13 -8.43 -18.38 -8.57
CA GLY A 13 -8.99 -19.54 -7.88
C GLY A 13 -8.08 -20.76 -7.98
N ALA A 14 -8.37 -21.80 -7.20
CA ALA A 14 -7.67 -23.09 -7.26
C ALA A 14 -7.79 -23.78 -8.63
N ASP A 15 -8.83 -23.45 -9.40
CA ASP A 15 -9.05 -23.90 -10.78
C ASP A 15 -8.33 -23.03 -11.84
N GLY A 16 -7.57 -22.02 -11.40
CA GLY A 16 -6.86 -21.08 -12.27
C GLY A 16 -7.72 -19.96 -12.84
N ARG A 17 -9.03 -19.93 -12.57
CA ARG A 17 -9.92 -18.86 -13.08
C ARG A 17 -9.70 -17.55 -12.34
N ILE A 18 -9.87 -16.46 -13.07
CA ILE A 18 -9.85 -15.11 -12.51
C ILE A 18 -11.26 -14.70 -12.11
N LEU A 19 -11.47 -14.47 -10.82
CA LEU A 19 -12.79 -14.17 -10.25
C LEU A 19 -12.77 -12.84 -9.46
N PRO A 20 -13.91 -12.12 -9.40
CA PRO A 20 -14.07 -11.02 -8.45
C PRO A 20 -14.11 -11.53 -7.00
N LEU A 21 -13.58 -10.74 -6.07
CA LEU A 21 -13.59 -11.03 -4.65
C LEU A 21 -13.70 -9.74 -3.83
N SER A 22 -14.55 -9.74 -2.79
CA SER A 22 -14.52 -8.72 -1.73
C SER A 22 -13.51 -9.10 -0.63
N PRO A 23 -12.87 -8.14 0.05
CA PRO A 23 -11.87 -8.45 1.07
C PRO A 23 -12.31 -9.40 2.19
N PRO A 24 -13.57 -9.41 2.69
CA PRO A 24 -13.98 -10.38 3.69
C PRO A 24 -13.92 -11.84 3.23
N ARG A 25 -13.82 -12.10 1.92
CA ARG A 25 -13.76 -13.46 1.37
C ARG A 25 -12.33 -14.00 1.21
N ILE A 26 -11.29 -13.23 1.58
CA ILE A 26 -9.88 -13.64 1.44
C ILE A 26 -9.48 -14.84 2.32
N GLY A 27 -10.29 -15.18 3.34
CA GLY A 27 -10.11 -16.38 4.17
C GLY A 27 -10.47 -17.70 3.47
N SER A 28 -11.04 -17.66 2.26
CA SER A 28 -11.39 -18.88 1.52
C SER A 28 -10.15 -19.68 1.11
N GLY A 29 -10.18 -20.99 1.36
CA GLY A 29 -9.15 -21.94 0.93
C GLY A 29 -9.11 -22.17 -0.59
N GLU A 30 -10.12 -21.71 -1.32
CA GLU A 30 -10.22 -21.86 -2.78
C GLU A 30 -9.42 -20.78 -3.54
N ILE A 31 -8.91 -19.77 -2.86
CA ILE A 31 -8.19 -18.66 -3.48
C ILE A 31 -6.69 -18.87 -3.35
N ARG A 32 -5.99 -18.90 -4.48
CA ARG A 32 -4.54 -19.11 -4.55
C ARG A 32 -3.77 -17.82 -4.46
N ASP A 33 -4.16 -16.81 -5.24
CA ASP A 33 -3.39 -15.57 -5.35
C ASP A 33 -4.23 -14.38 -5.82
N LEU A 34 -3.63 -13.19 -5.79
CA LEU A 34 -4.13 -11.97 -6.41
C LEU A 34 -3.76 -11.93 -7.88
N HIS A 35 -4.71 -11.48 -8.71
CA HIS A 35 -4.49 -11.19 -10.12
C HIS A 35 -4.43 -9.67 -10.32
N ALA A 36 -3.38 -9.18 -10.99
CA ALA A 36 -3.32 -7.79 -11.45
C ALA A 36 -2.60 -7.73 -12.81
N PRO A 37 -2.98 -6.77 -13.70
CA PRO A 37 -2.36 -6.60 -15.01
C PRO A 37 -0.91 -6.11 -14.90
N ARG A 38 -0.49 -5.62 -13.72
CA ARG A 38 0.85 -5.10 -13.45
C ARG A 38 1.42 -5.69 -12.17
N ALA A 39 2.74 -5.91 -12.15
CA ALA A 39 3.43 -6.49 -11.00
C ALA A 39 3.46 -5.55 -9.78
N ASP A 40 3.65 -4.24 -10.01
CA ASP A 40 3.58 -3.22 -8.96
C ASP A 40 2.20 -3.17 -8.29
N PHE A 41 1.13 -3.34 -9.08
CA PHE A 41 -0.23 -3.42 -8.58
C PHE A 41 -0.47 -4.68 -7.75
N ARG A 42 -0.02 -5.85 -8.21
CA ARG A 42 -0.14 -7.08 -7.41
C ARG A 42 0.60 -6.92 -6.07
N GLY A 43 1.83 -6.40 -6.10
CA GLY A 43 2.60 -6.12 -4.88
C GLY A 43 1.93 -5.11 -3.95
N ALA A 44 1.26 -4.09 -4.50
CA ALA A 44 0.49 -3.12 -3.72
C ALA A 44 -0.79 -3.74 -3.14
N LEU A 45 -1.51 -4.60 -3.87
CA LEU A 45 -2.69 -5.29 -3.35
C LEU A 45 -2.34 -6.24 -2.18
N TYR A 46 -1.18 -6.90 -2.22
CA TYR A 46 -0.65 -7.64 -1.07
C TYR A 46 -0.47 -6.71 0.14
N GLN A 47 0.19 -5.57 -0.05
CA GLN A 47 0.42 -4.59 1.02
C GLN A 47 -0.88 -3.99 1.57
N PHE A 48 -1.88 -3.75 0.71
CA PHE A 48 -3.21 -3.29 1.10
C PHE A 48 -3.89 -4.31 2.02
N LEU A 49 -3.93 -5.58 1.61
CA LEU A 49 -4.59 -6.62 2.39
C LEU A 49 -3.84 -6.94 3.70
N ILE A 50 -2.51 -6.93 3.67
CA ILE A 50 -1.69 -7.07 4.89
C ILE A 50 -1.96 -5.88 5.83
N GLY A 51 -1.97 -4.65 5.31
CA GLY A 51 -2.28 -3.45 6.10
C GLY A 51 -3.69 -3.47 6.68
N LEU A 52 -4.67 -3.96 5.93
CA LEU A 52 -6.05 -4.14 6.39
C LEU A 52 -6.15 -5.18 7.50
N LEU A 53 -5.52 -6.35 7.32
CA LEU A 53 -5.47 -7.39 8.34
C LEU A 53 -4.70 -6.93 9.58
N GLN A 54 -3.59 -6.22 9.42
CA GLN A 54 -2.90 -5.61 10.56
C GLN A 54 -3.83 -4.61 11.26
N THR A 55 -4.58 -3.80 10.54
CA THR A 55 -5.43 -2.76 11.16
C THR A 55 -6.64 -3.34 11.89
N ALA A 56 -7.34 -4.28 11.28
CA ALA A 56 -8.61 -4.80 11.79
C ALA A 56 -8.49 -6.13 12.56
N CYS A 57 -7.40 -6.85 12.34
CA CYS A 57 -7.23 -8.24 12.77
C CYS A 57 -5.88 -8.50 13.45
N THR A 58 -5.18 -7.47 13.99
CA THR A 58 -3.93 -7.70 14.74
C THR A 58 -4.16 -8.76 15.82
N PRO A 59 -3.49 -9.92 15.77
CA PRO A 59 -3.64 -10.94 16.79
C PRO A 59 -2.95 -10.49 18.08
N GLU A 60 -3.61 -10.65 19.21
CA GLU A 60 -3.09 -10.22 20.53
C GLU A 60 -1.73 -10.84 20.85
N ASN A 61 -1.53 -12.10 20.47
CA ASN A 61 -0.32 -12.87 20.76
C ASN A 61 -0.13 -14.00 19.73
N ARG A 62 0.98 -14.71 19.86
CA ARG A 62 1.34 -15.85 18.99
C ARG A 62 0.26 -16.94 18.95
N LYS A 63 -0.42 -17.23 20.06
CA LYS A 63 -1.47 -18.28 20.10
C LYS A 63 -2.66 -17.88 19.23
N ALA A 64 -3.11 -16.63 19.31
CA ALA A 64 -4.15 -16.09 18.45
C ALA A 64 -3.71 -16.09 16.97
N TRP A 65 -2.47 -15.69 16.70
CA TRP A 65 -1.89 -15.75 15.35
C TRP A 65 -1.93 -17.20 14.79
N LEU A 66 -1.48 -18.18 15.59
CA LEU A 66 -1.43 -19.58 15.18
C LEU A 66 -2.83 -20.19 14.97
N ALA A 67 -3.84 -19.74 15.71
CA ALA A 67 -5.21 -20.19 15.54
C ALA A 67 -5.72 -19.86 14.12
N TRP A 68 -5.55 -18.62 13.67
CA TRP A 68 -5.96 -18.18 12.34
C TRP A 68 -5.03 -18.64 11.21
N TRP A 69 -3.78 -18.96 11.54
CA TRP A 69 -2.89 -19.67 10.63
C TRP A 69 -3.37 -21.10 10.33
N ARG A 70 -3.88 -21.80 11.34
CA ARG A 70 -4.37 -23.19 11.19
C ARG A 70 -5.78 -23.24 10.61
N THR A 71 -6.63 -22.32 11.03
CA THR A 71 -8.03 -22.26 10.64
C THR A 71 -8.34 -20.82 10.24
N PRO A 72 -8.32 -20.50 8.93
CA PRO A 72 -8.69 -19.18 8.45
C PRO A 72 -10.09 -18.76 8.96
N PRO A 73 -10.29 -17.48 9.30
CA PRO A 73 -11.57 -16.99 9.78
C PRO A 73 -12.64 -17.05 8.68
N SER A 74 -13.90 -17.14 9.09
CA SER A 74 -15.03 -17.09 8.17
C SER A 74 -15.20 -15.69 7.56
N THR A 75 -15.92 -15.63 6.44
CA THR A 75 -16.27 -14.36 5.80
C THR A 75 -17.02 -13.42 6.74
N ASP A 76 -17.91 -13.94 7.58
CA ASP A 76 -18.70 -13.12 8.49
C ASP A 76 -17.87 -12.59 9.66
N GLU A 77 -16.88 -13.35 10.16
CA GLU A 77 -15.92 -12.83 11.14
C GLU A 77 -15.10 -11.68 10.53
N LEU A 78 -14.61 -11.82 9.29
CA LEU A 78 -13.87 -10.74 8.63
C LEU A 78 -14.75 -9.51 8.36
N LYS A 79 -16.02 -9.69 7.94
CA LYS A 79 -16.98 -8.58 7.81
C LYS A 79 -17.13 -7.83 9.12
N LYS A 80 -17.30 -8.55 10.23
CA LYS A 80 -17.41 -7.96 11.57
C LYS A 80 -16.16 -7.17 11.97
N ARG A 81 -14.97 -7.68 11.65
CA ARG A 81 -13.70 -7.00 11.92
C ARG A 81 -13.51 -5.74 11.07
N PHE A 82 -14.00 -5.75 9.83
CA PHE A 82 -13.85 -4.62 8.90
C PHE A 82 -14.92 -3.54 9.08
N ALA A 83 -16.08 -3.88 9.64
CA ALA A 83 -17.22 -2.97 9.83
C ALA A 83 -16.87 -1.61 10.49
N PRO A 84 -15.99 -1.52 11.51
CA PRO A 84 -15.65 -0.24 12.14
C PRO A 84 -14.90 0.75 11.23
N PHE A 85 -14.41 0.30 10.07
CA PHE A 85 -13.56 1.08 9.18
C PHE A 85 -14.22 1.41 7.83
N LEU A 86 -15.48 1.02 7.61
CA LEU A 86 -16.14 1.19 6.31
C LEU A 86 -16.04 2.62 5.78
N ASP A 87 -16.31 3.62 6.62
CA ASP A 87 -16.29 5.04 6.25
C ASP A 87 -14.90 5.52 5.79
N ALA A 88 -13.82 4.87 6.24
CA ALA A 88 -12.47 5.21 5.84
C ALA A 88 -12.09 4.65 4.46
N PHE A 89 -12.86 3.73 3.89
CA PHE A 89 -12.50 3.01 2.67
C PHE A 89 -13.44 3.31 1.49
N GLU A 90 -14.18 4.42 1.56
CA GLU A 90 -14.90 4.96 0.41
C GLU A 90 -13.94 5.59 -0.61
N LEU A 91 -13.88 5.07 -1.84
CA LEU A 91 -12.99 5.63 -2.86
C LEU A 91 -13.47 7.00 -3.37
N ILE A 92 -14.78 7.17 -3.54
CA ILE A 92 -15.36 8.34 -4.19
C ILE A 92 -16.30 9.02 -3.21
N SER A 93 -16.01 10.28 -2.89
CA SER A 93 -16.87 11.15 -2.09
C SER A 93 -16.84 12.58 -2.62
N GLU A 94 -17.78 13.41 -2.15
CA GLU A 94 -17.81 14.85 -2.45
C GLU A 94 -16.54 15.53 -1.94
N ASN A 95 -16.01 16.49 -2.70
CA ASN A 95 -14.88 17.32 -2.25
C ASN A 95 -15.20 17.98 -0.89
N GLY A 96 -14.25 17.96 0.04
CA GLY A 96 -14.46 18.35 1.44
C GLY A 96 -14.86 17.20 2.36
N ARG A 97 -15.19 16.01 1.82
CA ARG A 97 -15.45 14.78 2.59
C ARG A 97 -14.30 13.79 2.47
N PRO A 98 -14.07 12.94 3.49
CA PRO A 98 -13.07 11.89 3.44
C PRO A 98 -13.26 10.97 2.23
N ALA A 99 -12.16 10.64 1.56
CA ALA A 99 -12.09 9.62 0.53
C ALA A 99 -10.76 8.87 0.69
N PHE A 100 -10.78 7.57 0.43
CA PHE A 100 -9.65 6.68 0.62
C PHE A 100 -8.38 7.25 0.00
N MET A 101 -7.39 7.53 0.85
CA MET A 101 -6.06 8.05 0.51
C MET A 101 -6.02 9.30 -0.39
N GLN A 102 -7.02 10.16 -0.24
CA GLN A 102 -7.13 11.41 -0.99
C GLN A 102 -7.03 12.63 -0.08
N ASP A 103 -6.66 13.76 -0.69
CA ASP A 103 -6.77 15.06 -0.06
C ASP A 103 -8.24 15.35 0.28
N LEU A 104 -8.47 15.96 1.43
CA LEU A 104 -9.81 16.23 1.93
C LEU A 104 -10.52 17.27 1.06
N ASP A 105 -9.83 18.34 0.66
CA ASP A 105 -10.43 19.51 0.03
C ASP A 105 -9.50 20.15 -1.01
N MET A 106 -9.82 19.91 -2.28
CA MET A 106 -9.03 20.35 -3.44
C MET A 106 -9.90 20.77 -4.64
N PRO A 107 -10.64 21.90 -4.54
CA PRO A 107 -11.40 22.42 -5.67
C PRO A 107 -10.48 22.95 -6.79
N ASP A 108 -9.45 23.73 -6.44
CA ASP A 108 -8.51 24.35 -7.39
C ASP A 108 -7.16 23.59 -7.42
N GLY A 109 -7.19 22.27 -7.53
CA GLY A 109 -5.98 21.48 -7.77
C GLY A 109 -5.61 21.46 -9.26
N GLU A 110 -4.33 21.26 -9.56
CA GLU A 110 -3.88 21.11 -10.94
C GLU A 110 -4.48 19.82 -11.54
N PRO A 111 -5.19 19.88 -12.68
CA PRO A 111 -5.74 18.69 -13.30
C PRO A 111 -4.63 17.84 -13.93
N LYS A 112 -4.78 16.52 -13.81
CA LYS A 112 -3.89 15.51 -14.37
C LYS A 112 -4.70 14.38 -14.99
N GLN A 113 -4.16 13.81 -16.07
CA GLN A 113 -4.72 12.60 -16.69
C GLN A 113 -4.51 11.39 -15.77
N ILE A 114 -5.44 10.43 -15.82
CA ILE A 114 -5.40 9.28 -14.92
C ILE A 114 -4.12 8.43 -15.05
N ALA A 115 -3.53 8.39 -16.26
CA ALA A 115 -2.25 7.72 -16.51
C ALA A 115 -1.14 8.19 -15.58
N THR A 116 -1.15 9.44 -15.12
CA THR A 116 -0.07 9.97 -14.27
C THR A 116 -0.12 9.46 -12.82
N LEU A 117 -1.13 8.65 -12.46
CA LEU A 117 -1.10 7.84 -11.24
C LEU A 117 -0.17 6.63 -11.34
N LEU A 118 0.15 6.18 -12.57
CA LEU A 118 1.04 5.05 -12.79
C LEU A 118 2.49 5.48 -12.54
N ILE A 119 3.24 4.69 -11.76
CA ILE A 119 4.59 5.07 -11.29
C ILE A 119 5.58 5.27 -12.44
N ASP A 120 5.36 4.60 -13.56
CA ASP A 120 6.17 4.66 -14.79
C ASP A 120 5.72 5.77 -15.76
N ALA A 121 4.66 6.52 -15.44
CA ALA A 121 4.21 7.60 -16.29
C ALA A 121 5.27 8.73 -16.36
N PRO A 122 5.58 9.24 -17.56
CA PRO A 122 6.62 10.23 -17.74
C PRO A 122 6.21 11.57 -17.11
N GLY A 123 7.13 12.16 -16.34
CA GLY A 123 6.96 13.50 -15.80
C GLY A 123 7.05 14.59 -16.88
N GLY A 124 6.65 15.82 -16.54
CA GLY A 124 6.61 16.93 -17.51
C GLY A 124 7.95 17.24 -18.18
N LYS A 125 9.08 17.09 -17.46
CA LYS A 125 10.41 17.22 -18.06
C LYS A 125 10.71 16.08 -19.04
N THR A 126 10.43 14.84 -18.65
CA THR A 126 10.63 13.65 -19.49
C THR A 126 9.85 13.77 -20.81
N LEU A 127 8.60 14.25 -20.76
CA LEU A 127 7.79 14.50 -21.95
C LEU A 127 8.36 15.61 -22.84
N ARG A 128 8.75 16.76 -22.27
CA ARG A 128 9.32 17.89 -23.02
C ARG A 128 10.64 17.52 -23.70
N ASP A 129 11.46 16.74 -23.01
CA ASP A 129 12.78 16.32 -23.49
C ASP A 129 12.69 15.04 -24.36
N ASN A 130 11.48 14.51 -24.59
CA ASN A 130 11.22 13.26 -25.30
C ASN A 130 12.04 12.07 -24.76
N LEU A 131 12.20 11.97 -23.45
CA LEU A 131 12.98 10.91 -22.78
C LEU A 131 12.14 9.67 -22.43
N ASP A 132 10.90 9.61 -22.88
CA ASP A 132 9.91 8.56 -22.60
C ASP A 132 9.82 7.51 -23.73
N HIS A 133 10.95 7.19 -24.37
CA HIS A 133 11.03 6.37 -25.59
C HIS A 133 10.28 5.01 -25.51
N PHE A 134 10.25 4.40 -24.32
CA PHE A 134 9.61 3.11 -24.10
C PHE A 134 8.19 3.18 -23.53
N VAL A 135 7.69 4.38 -23.24
CA VAL A 135 6.33 4.59 -22.72
C VAL A 135 5.43 5.04 -23.86
N LYS A 136 4.46 4.20 -24.22
CA LYS A 136 3.48 4.51 -25.26
C LYS A 136 2.43 5.48 -24.73
N ARG A 137 2.49 6.73 -25.18
CA ARG A 137 1.52 7.79 -24.84
C ARG A 137 0.10 7.40 -25.32
N GLY A 138 -0.93 7.86 -24.61
CA GLY A 138 -2.33 7.62 -24.97
C GLY A 138 -2.83 6.17 -24.79
N THR A 139 -2.05 5.31 -24.11
CA THR A 139 -2.45 3.92 -23.87
C THR A 139 -3.41 3.74 -22.70
N VAL A 140 -3.41 4.69 -21.76
CA VAL A 140 -4.30 4.69 -20.60
C VAL A 140 -4.91 6.08 -20.50
N GLU A 141 -6.19 6.19 -20.83
CA GLU A 141 -6.95 7.44 -20.77
C GLU A 141 -8.09 7.34 -19.78
N LYS A 142 -8.58 6.11 -19.52
CA LYS A 142 -9.67 5.84 -18.60
C LYS A 142 -9.55 4.49 -17.92
N ILE A 143 -9.77 4.46 -16.61
CA ILE A 143 -9.68 3.23 -15.81
C ILE A 143 -10.88 3.07 -14.89
N SER A 144 -11.20 1.82 -14.54
CA SER A 144 -12.27 1.53 -13.59
C SER A 144 -11.92 2.03 -12.18
N PRO A 145 -12.92 2.30 -11.31
CA PRO A 145 -12.70 2.64 -9.91
C PRO A 145 -11.79 1.64 -9.17
N HIS A 146 -11.89 0.35 -9.51
CA HIS A 146 -11.02 -0.70 -8.97
C HIS A 146 -9.54 -0.39 -9.21
N TRP A 147 -9.16 -0.16 -10.47
CA TRP A 147 -7.76 0.12 -10.80
C TRP A 147 -7.33 1.52 -10.41
N ALA A 148 -8.24 2.50 -10.31
CA ALA A 148 -7.94 3.80 -9.73
C ALA A 148 -7.57 3.70 -8.25
N ALA A 149 -8.30 2.91 -7.46
CA ALA A 149 -7.95 2.64 -6.06
C ALA A 149 -6.57 1.98 -5.93
N THR A 150 -6.30 0.96 -6.76
CA THR A 150 -5.00 0.28 -6.76
C THR A 150 -3.87 1.22 -7.19
N ALA A 151 -4.05 2.01 -8.25
CA ALA A 151 -3.05 2.97 -8.73
C ALA A 151 -2.76 4.03 -7.67
N LEU A 152 -3.80 4.60 -7.06
CA LEU A 152 -3.68 5.56 -5.97
C LEU A 152 -2.91 4.96 -4.78
N PHE A 153 -3.33 3.79 -4.28
CA PHE A 153 -2.65 3.11 -3.17
C PHE A 153 -1.18 2.85 -3.50
N THR A 154 -0.93 2.28 -4.68
CA THR A 154 0.43 1.98 -5.18
C THR A 154 1.31 3.23 -5.20
N LEU A 155 0.80 4.33 -5.75
CA LEU A 155 1.51 5.59 -5.81
C LEU A 155 1.78 6.15 -4.42
N GLN A 156 0.82 6.13 -3.50
CA GLN A 156 1.00 6.69 -2.17
C GLN A 156 2.08 5.94 -1.38
N ILE A 157 2.04 4.61 -1.37
CA ILE A 157 2.97 3.79 -0.57
C ILE A 157 4.36 3.65 -1.20
N ASN A 158 4.51 3.92 -2.50
CA ASN A 158 5.77 3.76 -3.25
C ASN A 158 6.23 5.04 -3.95
N ALA A 159 5.63 6.20 -3.65
CA ALA A 159 5.84 7.46 -4.35
C ALA A 159 7.34 7.75 -4.59
N PRO A 160 7.80 7.80 -5.86
CA PRO A 160 9.16 8.19 -6.17
C PRO A 160 9.36 9.70 -5.97
N SER A 161 10.60 10.18 -6.12
CA SER A 161 10.82 11.63 -6.20
C SER A 161 10.14 12.19 -7.45
N GLY A 162 9.35 13.25 -7.30
CA GLY A 162 8.56 13.85 -8.39
C GLY A 162 8.99 15.27 -8.76
N GLY A 163 10.14 15.73 -8.26
CA GLY A 163 10.56 17.13 -8.36
C GLY A 163 10.13 17.97 -7.14
N VAL A 164 10.24 19.29 -7.27
CA VAL A 164 10.05 20.23 -6.15
C VAL A 164 8.62 20.14 -5.60
N GLY A 165 8.51 19.96 -4.28
CA GLY A 165 7.22 19.91 -3.57
C GLY A 165 6.51 18.56 -3.60
N HIS A 166 6.97 17.61 -4.42
CA HIS A 166 6.42 16.26 -4.51
C HIS A 166 7.07 15.32 -3.47
N ARG A 167 6.39 15.09 -2.34
CA ARG A 167 6.87 14.23 -1.23
C ARG A 167 6.94 12.75 -1.59
N VAL A 168 8.07 12.11 -1.31
CA VAL A 168 8.27 10.67 -1.45
C VAL A 168 7.45 9.90 -0.42
N SER A 169 7.32 8.58 -0.61
CA SER A 169 6.66 7.72 0.38
C SER A 169 7.36 7.78 1.75
N LEU A 170 6.65 7.33 2.78
CA LEU A 170 7.20 7.17 4.14
C LEU A 170 8.48 6.30 4.14
N ARG A 171 8.60 5.40 3.17
CA ARG A 171 9.76 4.53 2.96
C ARG A 171 10.79 5.13 2.00
N GLY A 172 10.69 6.42 1.68
CA GLY A 172 11.45 7.10 0.63
C GLY A 172 11.07 6.65 -0.79
N GLY A 173 11.84 7.08 -1.80
CA GLY A 173 11.61 6.68 -3.20
C GLY A 173 12.14 5.27 -3.50
N GLY A 174 11.37 4.44 -4.20
CA GLY A 174 11.77 3.10 -4.65
C GLY A 174 12.14 2.05 -3.57
N PRO A 175 11.43 1.97 -2.43
CA PRO A 175 11.73 1.00 -1.38
C PRO A 175 11.46 -0.45 -1.83
N LEU A 176 12.22 -1.40 -1.30
CA LEU A 176 11.88 -2.81 -1.43
C LEU A 176 10.78 -3.21 -0.43
N THR A 177 9.94 -4.13 -0.88
CA THR A 177 8.99 -4.87 -0.04
C THR A 177 9.40 -6.34 -0.06
N THR A 178 9.58 -6.95 1.11
CA THR A 178 9.91 -8.37 1.25
C THR A 178 8.85 -9.06 2.08
N LEU A 179 8.25 -10.10 1.52
CA LEU A 179 7.18 -10.88 2.12
C LEU A 179 7.65 -12.31 2.38
N VAL A 180 7.15 -12.90 3.46
CA VAL A 180 7.28 -14.33 3.74
C VAL A 180 6.13 -15.06 3.05
N LEU A 181 6.44 -16.13 2.33
CA LEU A 181 5.46 -16.96 1.62
C LEU A 181 5.51 -18.40 2.14
N PRO A 182 4.38 -19.13 2.14
CA PRO A 182 4.38 -20.55 2.44
C PRO A 182 5.06 -21.32 1.30
N PRO A 183 5.49 -22.58 1.53
CA PRO A 183 5.93 -23.46 0.46
C PRO A 183 4.86 -23.61 -0.63
N GLU A 184 5.28 -23.55 -1.88
CA GLU A 184 4.38 -23.70 -3.03
C GLU A 184 3.81 -25.12 -3.10
N GLY A 185 2.54 -25.23 -3.53
CA GLY A 185 1.88 -26.52 -3.79
C GLY A 185 1.40 -27.29 -2.55
N GLY A 186 1.57 -26.75 -1.34
CA GLY A 186 1.04 -27.35 -0.11
C GLY A 186 -0.41 -26.96 0.22
N ASP A 187 -1.00 -27.59 1.24
CA ASP A 187 -2.35 -27.29 1.74
C ASP A 187 -2.52 -25.85 2.24
N ARG A 188 -1.40 -25.22 2.61
CA ARG A 188 -1.33 -23.83 3.06
C ARG A 188 -0.88 -22.87 1.97
N ASP A 189 -0.81 -23.31 0.72
CA ASP A 189 -0.56 -22.43 -0.41
C ASP A 189 -1.86 -21.74 -0.86
N THR A 190 -2.39 -20.87 -0.01
CA THR A 190 -3.59 -20.08 -0.28
C THR A 190 -3.31 -18.59 -0.06
N LEU A 191 -4.13 -17.72 -0.65
CA LEU A 191 -4.01 -16.27 -0.48
C LEU A 191 -4.03 -15.88 1.00
N TRP A 192 -4.90 -16.48 1.81
CA TRP A 192 -4.95 -16.24 3.25
C TRP A 192 -3.59 -16.45 3.92
N HIS A 193 -2.96 -17.61 3.70
CA HIS A 193 -1.69 -17.95 4.34
C HIS A 193 -0.55 -17.05 3.85
N ARG A 194 -0.52 -16.73 2.54
CA ARG A 194 0.44 -15.76 1.96
C ARG A 194 0.34 -14.38 2.63
N LEU A 195 -0.88 -13.94 2.96
CA LEU A 195 -1.10 -12.67 3.66
C LEU A 195 -0.79 -12.76 5.16
N TRP A 196 -1.32 -13.78 5.85
CA TRP A 196 -1.26 -13.90 7.31
C TRP A 196 0.17 -14.09 7.85
N LEU A 197 1.06 -14.71 7.07
CA LEU A 197 2.50 -14.78 7.35
C LEU A 197 3.17 -13.42 7.52
N ASN A 198 2.54 -12.36 7.03
CA ASN A 198 3.07 -11.00 7.04
C ASN A 198 2.29 -10.08 7.99
N VAL A 199 1.41 -10.62 8.83
CA VAL A 199 0.73 -9.89 9.91
C VAL A 199 1.50 -10.07 11.20
N LEU A 200 1.86 -8.98 11.87
CA LEU A 200 2.52 -8.94 13.18
C LEU A 200 1.52 -9.17 14.31
N THR A 201 1.96 -9.80 15.40
CA THR A 201 1.22 -9.82 16.67
C THR A 201 1.15 -8.44 17.32
N GLY A 202 0.27 -8.25 18.31
CA GLY A 202 0.15 -7.00 19.05
C GLY A 202 1.46 -6.58 19.73
N GLU A 203 2.19 -7.55 20.28
CA GLU A 203 3.52 -7.31 20.87
C GLU A 203 4.54 -6.84 19.82
N GLU A 204 4.59 -7.50 18.66
CA GLU A 204 5.48 -7.14 17.56
C GLU A 204 5.12 -5.76 16.97
N LEU A 205 3.83 -5.46 16.82
CA LEU A 205 3.33 -4.16 16.34
C LEU A 205 3.68 -3.02 17.32
N ALA A 206 3.58 -3.27 18.63
CA ALA A 206 3.87 -2.29 19.67
C ALA A 206 5.35 -1.85 19.70
N ARG A 207 6.25 -2.63 19.08
CA ARG A 207 7.67 -2.29 18.92
C ARG A 207 7.95 -1.38 17.73
N LEU A 208 6.99 -1.18 16.83
CA LEU A 208 7.15 -0.24 15.72
C LEU A 208 7.10 1.21 16.23
N PRO A 209 7.84 2.15 15.59
CA PRO A 209 7.75 3.56 15.91
C PRO A 209 6.31 4.08 15.78
N GLY A 210 5.87 4.83 16.79
CA GLY A 210 4.58 5.52 16.79
C GLY A 210 3.91 5.56 18.16
N ASN A 211 2.76 6.22 18.22
CA ASN A 211 1.99 6.36 19.45
C ASN A 211 0.73 5.47 19.45
N GLY A 212 0.85 4.27 20.01
CA GLY A 212 -0.26 3.30 20.14
C GLY A 212 -1.37 3.73 21.12
N ALA A 213 -1.18 4.81 21.88
CA ALA A 213 -2.21 5.36 22.74
C ALA A 213 -3.28 6.15 21.95
N LEU A 214 -2.96 6.60 20.72
CA LEU A 214 -3.90 7.31 19.87
C LEU A 214 -5.04 6.39 19.42
N LYS A 215 -6.28 6.71 19.79
CA LYS A 215 -7.48 5.92 19.45
C LYS A 215 -8.32 6.49 18.30
N ASN A 216 -8.05 7.73 17.89
CA ASN A 216 -8.77 8.34 16.77
C ASN A 216 -8.37 7.68 15.45
N GLN A 217 -9.34 7.40 14.58
CA GLN A 217 -9.05 6.76 13.30
C GLN A 217 -8.20 7.65 12.38
N SER A 218 -8.28 8.98 12.49
CA SER A 218 -7.44 9.92 11.74
C SER A 218 -5.93 9.80 12.00
N ALA A 219 -5.54 9.26 13.17
CA ALA A 219 -4.15 8.95 13.48
C ALA A 219 -3.66 7.69 12.75
N ILE A 220 -4.58 6.84 12.28
CA ILE A 220 -4.29 5.67 11.45
C ILE A 220 -4.41 6.04 9.97
N PHE A 221 -5.52 6.69 9.59
CA PHE A 221 -5.91 7.02 8.22
C PHE A 221 -5.84 8.54 7.99
N PRO A 222 -4.79 9.06 7.32
CA PRO A 222 -4.58 10.50 7.19
C PRO A 222 -5.72 11.28 6.49
N TRP A 223 -6.51 10.62 5.65
CA TRP A 223 -7.58 11.24 4.86
C TRP A 223 -8.89 11.44 5.63
N LEU A 224 -8.97 10.98 6.89
CA LEU A 224 -10.13 11.18 7.76
C LEU A 224 -10.12 12.53 8.50
N ALA A 225 -9.08 13.36 8.30
CA ALA A 225 -8.96 14.68 8.91
C ALA A 225 -8.44 15.69 7.88
N THR A 226 -8.39 16.96 8.27
CA THR A 226 -7.79 18.02 7.46
C THR A 226 -6.40 17.61 7.00
N THR A 227 -6.16 17.67 5.69
CA THR A 227 -4.93 17.18 5.09
C THR A 227 -3.71 17.94 5.64
N ARG A 228 -2.78 17.21 6.25
CA ARG A 228 -1.50 17.78 6.71
C ARG A 228 -0.67 18.18 5.48
N THR A 229 -0.13 19.38 5.50
CA THR A 229 0.67 19.93 4.40
C THR A 229 2.06 20.31 4.89
N SER A 230 3.04 20.23 3.99
CA SER A 230 4.45 20.47 4.30
C SER A 230 5.05 21.71 3.63
N GLY A 231 4.22 22.74 3.45
CA GLY A 231 4.62 24.00 2.83
C GLY A 231 5.34 24.96 3.79
N LYS A 232 5.24 24.72 5.10
CA LYS A 232 5.87 25.54 6.16
C LYS A 232 7.02 24.76 6.81
N LYS A 233 8.09 25.43 7.23
CA LYS A 233 9.17 24.79 8.01
C LYS A 233 8.62 24.24 9.33
N GLY A 234 9.02 23.03 9.74
CA GLY A 234 8.55 22.43 11.00
C GLY A 234 7.21 21.71 10.92
N SER A 235 6.70 21.44 9.72
CA SER A 235 5.41 20.75 9.48
C SER A 235 5.57 19.26 9.17
N GLU A 236 6.74 18.70 9.47
CA GLU A 236 7.02 17.29 9.35
C GLU A 236 6.10 16.44 10.24
N THR A 237 5.73 15.28 9.74
CA THR A 237 5.02 14.23 10.47
C THR A 237 6.04 13.27 11.04
N TRP A 238 6.10 13.23 12.37
CA TRP A 238 6.98 12.35 13.13
C TRP A 238 6.20 11.13 13.66
N PRO A 239 6.85 9.97 13.88
CA PRO A 239 6.17 8.77 14.36
C PRO A 239 5.32 9.01 15.62
N GLU A 240 5.84 9.78 16.59
CA GLU A 240 5.21 10.03 17.90
C GLU A 240 3.85 10.76 17.79
N GLN A 241 3.60 11.40 16.64
CA GLN A 241 2.39 12.17 16.38
C GLN A 241 1.23 11.31 15.85
N VAL A 242 1.49 10.05 15.46
CA VAL A 242 0.50 9.21 14.76
C VAL A 242 0.49 7.79 15.29
N HIS A 243 -0.50 7.01 14.88
CA HIS A 243 -0.58 5.61 15.28
C HIS A 243 0.41 4.77 14.44
N PRO A 244 1.08 3.75 15.00
CA PRO A 244 2.03 2.90 14.26
C PRO A 244 1.46 2.29 12.96
N LEU A 245 0.15 1.98 12.95
CA LEU A 245 -0.54 1.47 11.76
C LEU A 245 -0.52 2.41 10.55
N GLN A 246 -0.26 3.71 10.74
CA GLN A 246 -0.18 4.65 9.62
C GLN A 246 0.95 4.31 8.64
N VAL A 247 1.93 3.49 9.02
CA VAL A 247 2.97 2.99 8.08
C VAL A 247 2.36 2.30 6.85
N PHE A 248 1.22 1.61 7.00
CA PHE A 248 0.52 0.95 5.90
C PHE A 248 -0.35 1.91 5.07
N TRP A 249 -0.64 3.09 5.61
CA TRP A 249 -1.63 4.03 5.10
C TRP A 249 -1.04 5.42 4.83
N CYS A 250 0.27 5.48 4.56
CA CYS A 250 0.96 6.75 4.33
C CYS A 250 0.42 7.46 3.08
N MET A 251 0.26 8.79 3.16
CA MET A 251 -0.42 9.59 2.13
C MET A 251 0.42 10.83 1.75
N PRO A 252 1.64 10.64 1.20
CA PRO A 252 2.55 11.74 0.88
C PRO A 252 2.09 12.63 -0.29
N ARG A 253 1.33 12.08 -1.24
CA ARG A 253 0.81 12.81 -2.41
C ARG A 253 -0.56 13.38 -2.09
N ARG A 254 -0.77 14.65 -2.43
CA ARG A 254 -2.09 15.28 -2.35
C ARG A 254 -2.80 15.05 -3.67
N ILE A 255 -3.76 14.14 -3.68
CA ILE A 255 -4.49 13.71 -4.86
C ILE A 255 -5.98 13.72 -4.51
N ARG A 256 -6.81 14.21 -5.43
CA ARG A 256 -8.27 14.07 -5.37
C ARG A 256 -8.74 13.53 -6.70
N LEU A 257 -9.33 12.34 -6.72
CA LEU A 257 -9.88 11.76 -7.95
C LEU A 257 -11.06 12.60 -8.43
N ASP A 258 -11.16 12.77 -9.75
CA ASP A 258 -12.34 13.39 -10.33
C ASP A 258 -13.54 12.43 -10.21
N ALA A 259 -14.76 12.99 -10.30
CA ALA A 259 -15.96 12.17 -10.32
C ALA A 259 -15.91 11.22 -11.53
N PRO A 260 -16.23 9.93 -11.35
CA PRO A 260 -16.21 8.99 -12.46
C PRO A 260 -17.34 9.32 -13.45
N ASP A 261 -17.04 9.20 -14.74
CA ASP A 261 -18.03 9.15 -15.81
C ASP A 261 -18.86 7.87 -15.65
N ARG A 262 -20.18 8.00 -15.75
CA ARG A 262 -21.17 6.92 -15.56
C ARG A 262 -21.79 6.41 -16.87
N GLU A 263 -21.35 6.92 -18.02
CA GLU A 263 -21.68 6.31 -19.32
C GLU A 263 -21.08 4.90 -19.46
N GLY A 264 -19.98 4.65 -18.73
CA GLY A 264 -19.27 3.38 -18.74
C GLY A 264 -18.42 3.18 -19.99
N GLY A 265 -17.84 2.00 -20.14
CA GLY A 265 -16.98 1.65 -21.26
C GLY A 265 -15.96 0.59 -20.91
N ILE A 266 -14.87 0.53 -21.65
CA ILE A 266 -13.77 -0.41 -21.42
C ILE A 266 -12.68 0.27 -20.59
N CYS A 267 -12.18 -0.42 -19.57
CA CYS A 267 -11.02 0.01 -18.81
C CYS A 267 -9.72 -0.31 -19.57
N ASP A 268 -8.85 0.68 -19.73
CA ASP A 268 -7.63 0.52 -20.53
C ASP A 268 -6.57 -0.40 -19.90
N LEU A 269 -6.69 -0.69 -18.59
CA LEU A 269 -5.70 -1.51 -17.86
C LEU A 269 -5.96 -3.01 -17.91
N ASP A 270 -7.23 -3.43 -18.00
CA ASP A 270 -7.60 -4.86 -18.01
C ASP A 270 -8.51 -5.25 -19.18
N GLY A 271 -8.90 -4.28 -20.02
CA GLY A 271 -9.77 -4.51 -21.18
C GLY A 271 -11.21 -4.89 -20.80
N ARG A 272 -11.61 -4.75 -19.54
CA ARG A 272 -12.95 -5.18 -19.08
C ARG A 272 -13.96 -4.04 -19.13
N PRO A 273 -15.25 -4.34 -19.40
CA PRO A 273 -16.33 -3.38 -19.22
C PRO A 273 -16.43 -2.90 -17.77
N ALA A 274 -16.65 -1.60 -17.61
CA ALA A 274 -16.95 -0.95 -16.35
C ALA A 274 -18.11 0.02 -16.54
N THR A 275 -19.01 0.10 -15.56
CA THR A 275 -20.14 1.03 -15.54
C THR A 275 -19.75 2.44 -15.09
N ALA A 276 -18.50 2.61 -14.67
CA ALA A 276 -17.94 3.88 -14.24
C ALA A 276 -16.46 3.91 -14.61
N LEU A 277 -15.99 5.05 -15.10
CA LEU A 277 -14.60 5.25 -15.54
C LEU A 277 -14.04 6.59 -15.02
N LEU A 278 -12.78 6.57 -14.60
CA LEU A 278 -12.05 7.77 -14.19
C LEU A 278 -11.05 8.17 -15.27
N HIS A 279 -11.08 9.45 -15.64
CA HIS A 279 -10.23 10.04 -16.68
C HIS A 279 -9.08 10.88 -16.13
N GLY A 280 -9.22 11.35 -14.89
CA GLY A 280 -8.29 12.30 -14.30
C GLY A 280 -8.43 12.45 -12.79
N TYR A 281 -7.58 13.32 -12.27
CA TYR A 281 -7.56 13.72 -10.87
C TYR A 281 -6.96 15.11 -10.74
N ARG A 282 -7.18 15.75 -9.58
CA ARG A 282 -6.54 16.99 -9.18
C ARG A 282 -5.39 16.73 -8.22
N THR A 283 -4.32 17.51 -8.32
CA THR A 283 -3.15 17.39 -7.44
C THR A 283 -2.64 18.74 -6.93
N ARG A 284 -1.97 18.71 -5.78
CA ARG A 284 -1.22 19.86 -5.23
C ARG A 284 0.13 19.39 -4.67
N ASN A 285 1.09 20.31 -4.63
CA ASN A 285 2.39 20.08 -3.99
C ASN A 285 2.27 20.11 -2.46
N HIS A 286 3.35 19.68 -1.79
CA HIS A 286 3.57 19.76 -0.35
C HIS A 286 2.54 18.98 0.48
N GLY A 287 2.35 17.69 0.15
CA GLY A 287 1.59 16.75 0.98
C GLY A 287 2.31 16.37 2.28
N ILE A 288 1.93 15.25 2.89
CA ILE A 288 2.49 14.83 4.17
C ILE A 288 3.99 14.54 4.02
N ASN A 289 4.81 15.18 4.85
CA ASN A 289 6.26 14.97 4.87
C ASN A 289 6.62 14.12 6.08
N TYR A 290 6.90 12.84 5.86
CA TYR A 290 7.29 11.91 6.92
C TYR A 290 8.78 12.08 7.23
N ALA A 291 9.11 12.49 8.45
CA ALA A 291 10.48 12.67 8.92
C ALA A 291 10.75 11.83 10.18
N GLY A 292 12.02 11.58 10.46
CA GLY A 292 12.46 10.74 11.57
C GLY A 292 12.55 9.26 11.22
N SER A 293 12.78 8.44 12.24
CA SER A 293 13.11 7.03 12.08
C SER A 293 11.86 6.15 11.97
N TRP A 294 11.23 6.17 10.79
CA TRP A 294 10.13 5.26 10.47
C TRP A 294 10.61 3.84 10.20
N GLU A 295 9.84 2.84 10.65
CA GLU A 295 10.10 1.43 10.37
C GLU A 295 8.82 0.77 9.82
N HIS A 296 8.81 0.52 8.52
CA HIS A 296 7.74 -0.20 7.84
C HIS A 296 8.02 -1.70 7.91
N PRO A 297 7.07 -2.52 8.40
CA PRO A 297 7.34 -3.91 8.76
C PRO A 297 7.61 -4.83 7.57
N LEU A 298 7.26 -4.41 6.35
CA LEU A 298 7.49 -5.13 5.10
C LEU A 298 8.75 -4.68 4.35
N THR A 299 9.55 -3.78 4.92
CA THR A 299 10.71 -3.20 4.23
C THR A 299 12.00 -3.50 4.99
N PRO A 300 13.05 -3.95 4.30
CA PRO A 300 14.38 -4.11 4.90
C PRO A 300 15.14 -2.79 4.95
N TYR A 301 16.08 -2.68 5.89
CA TYR A 301 16.77 -1.44 6.24
C TYR A 301 18.28 -1.61 6.34
N VAL A 302 19.01 -0.53 6.13
CA VAL A 302 20.39 -0.33 6.56
C VAL A 302 20.37 0.62 7.75
N ARG A 303 20.91 0.18 8.88
CA ARG A 303 21.02 0.94 10.13
C ARG A 303 22.46 1.32 10.39
N GLU A 304 22.66 2.52 10.92
CA GLU A 304 23.96 3.02 11.36
C GLU A 304 23.73 3.89 12.61
N ALA A 305 24.56 3.72 13.64
CA ALA A 305 24.40 4.44 14.89
C ALA A 305 24.42 5.97 14.68
N GLY A 306 23.44 6.67 15.26
CA GLY A 306 23.32 8.13 15.14
C GLY A 306 22.78 8.64 13.80
N LYS A 307 22.32 7.76 12.90
CA LYS A 307 21.68 8.12 11.63
C LYS A 307 20.26 7.56 11.53
N GLU A 308 19.44 8.17 10.69
CA GLU A 308 18.12 7.64 10.34
C GLU A 308 18.26 6.32 9.56
N ASN A 309 17.30 5.43 9.75
CA ASN A 309 17.26 4.14 9.06
C ASN A 309 17.02 4.35 7.55
N LEU A 310 17.90 3.79 6.72
CA LEU A 310 17.76 3.85 5.27
C LEU A 310 17.10 2.59 4.74
N THR A 311 15.97 2.70 4.05
CA THR A 311 15.36 1.54 3.40
C THR A 311 16.26 1.02 2.28
N ILE A 312 16.33 -0.30 2.10
CA ILE A 312 16.97 -0.88 0.92
C ILE A 312 16.08 -0.61 -0.30
N LYS A 313 16.70 -0.19 -1.41
CA LYS A 313 16.02 0.23 -2.64
C LYS A 313 16.15 -0.81 -3.74
N GLY A 314 15.18 -0.83 -4.65
CA GLY A 314 15.34 -1.55 -5.93
C GLY A 314 16.54 -1.00 -6.71
N GLN A 315 17.32 -1.90 -7.32
CA GLN A 315 18.53 -1.55 -8.07
C GLN A 315 18.37 -1.90 -9.55
N PRO A 316 18.92 -1.11 -10.47
CA PRO A 316 19.10 -1.53 -11.86
C PRO A 316 19.83 -2.88 -11.93
N GLY A 317 19.33 -3.82 -12.74
CA GLY A 317 19.87 -5.19 -12.82
C GLY A 317 19.24 -6.20 -11.86
N GLY A 318 18.29 -5.79 -11.02
CA GLY A 318 17.49 -6.68 -10.19
C GLY A 318 18.18 -7.21 -8.94
N LEU A 319 17.56 -8.21 -8.31
CA LEU A 319 18.05 -8.88 -7.10
C LEU A 319 18.71 -10.21 -7.48
N GLY A 320 20.01 -10.33 -7.21
CA GLY A 320 20.77 -11.58 -7.27
C GLY A 320 21.26 -12.07 -5.90
N TYR A 321 21.95 -13.21 -5.88
CA TYR A 321 22.41 -13.90 -4.66
C TYR A 321 23.18 -12.99 -3.67
N ARG A 322 24.01 -12.06 -4.17
CA ARG A 322 24.75 -11.09 -3.33
C ARG A 322 23.87 -10.18 -2.47
N HIS A 323 22.57 -10.06 -2.79
CA HIS A 323 21.61 -9.27 -2.03
C HIS A 323 20.82 -10.11 -1.02
N TRP A 324 21.01 -11.43 -1.00
CA TRP A 324 20.30 -12.32 -0.07
C TRP A 324 20.59 -11.97 1.39
N LEU A 325 21.86 -11.69 1.69
CA LEU A 325 22.29 -11.13 2.98
C LEU A 325 21.73 -9.71 3.14
N GLY A 326 21.13 -9.44 4.30
CA GLY A 326 20.38 -8.23 4.58
C GLY A 326 18.91 -8.25 4.16
N LEU A 327 18.49 -9.17 3.28
CA LEU A 327 17.07 -9.38 2.94
C LEU A 327 16.46 -10.54 3.72
N VAL A 328 17.23 -11.59 3.96
CA VAL A 328 16.78 -12.78 4.70
C VAL A 328 17.45 -12.87 6.05
N VAL A 329 18.75 -12.64 6.15
CA VAL A 329 19.51 -12.71 7.41
C VAL A 329 20.16 -11.37 7.69
N GLU A 330 20.32 -11.01 8.95
CA GLU A 330 21.05 -9.80 9.33
C GLU A 330 22.51 -9.88 8.87
N GLU A 331 23.04 -8.78 8.36
CA GLU A 331 24.41 -8.67 7.89
C GLU A 331 25.03 -7.39 8.45
N SER A 332 26.21 -7.51 9.04
CA SER A 332 26.97 -6.35 9.54
C SER A 332 28.22 -6.16 8.69
N ALA A 333 28.38 -4.98 8.11
CA ALA A 333 29.53 -4.58 7.32
C ALA A 333 30.07 -3.24 7.84
N GLY A 334 31.10 -3.30 8.69
CA GLY A 334 31.64 -2.13 9.36
C GLY A 334 30.60 -1.49 10.29
N LYS A 335 30.28 -0.21 10.06
CA LYS A 335 29.27 0.55 10.84
C LYS A 335 27.83 0.35 10.34
N GLN A 336 27.65 -0.28 9.19
CA GLN A 336 26.34 -0.50 8.58
C GLN A 336 25.81 -1.88 8.92
N HIS A 337 24.57 -1.93 9.38
CA HIS A 337 23.86 -3.15 9.72
C HIS A 337 22.65 -3.28 8.81
N ARG A 338 22.66 -4.26 7.90
CA ARG A 338 21.52 -4.59 7.06
C ARG A 338 20.60 -5.52 7.82
N VAL A 339 19.34 -5.13 7.87
CA VAL A 339 18.31 -5.77 8.69
C VAL A 339 17.13 -6.14 7.78
N PRO A 340 16.73 -7.42 7.74
CA PRO A 340 15.53 -7.86 7.04
C PRO A 340 14.28 -7.12 7.51
N ALA A 341 13.23 -7.15 6.70
CA ALA A 341 11.93 -6.64 7.11
C ALA A 341 11.45 -7.30 8.41
N THR A 342 10.72 -6.55 9.24
CA THR A 342 10.24 -7.03 10.55
C THR A 342 9.44 -8.32 10.45
N VAL A 343 8.63 -8.49 9.40
CA VAL A 343 7.89 -9.75 9.17
C VAL A 343 8.80 -10.95 8.90
N VAL A 344 9.94 -10.75 8.24
CA VAL A 344 10.93 -11.80 7.97
C VAL A 344 11.64 -12.20 9.26
N ARG A 345 12.04 -11.22 10.08
CA ARG A 345 12.65 -11.49 11.39
C ARG A 345 11.68 -12.16 12.35
N ALA A 346 10.42 -11.70 12.39
CA ALA A 346 9.37 -12.32 13.18
C ALA A 346 9.17 -13.78 12.77
N TRP A 347 9.13 -14.08 11.47
CA TRP A 347 9.05 -15.46 10.98
C TRP A 347 10.23 -16.31 11.48
N GLN A 348 11.46 -15.85 11.36
CA GLN A 348 12.65 -16.61 11.79
C GLN A 348 12.72 -16.88 13.29
N GLN A 349 12.19 -15.97 14.11
CA GLN A 349 12.33 -16.04 15.57
C GLN A 349 11.15 -16.74 16.24
N SER A 350 9.94 -16.60 15.69
CA SER A 350 8.71 -16.90 16.43
C SER A 350 7.69 -17.73 15.67
N ARG A 351 7.90 -18.08 14.40
CA ARG A 351 6.90 -18.81 13.59
C ARG A 351 7.48 -20.11 13.06
#